data_AF-A0A0G4FC40-F1
#
_entry.id   AF-A0A0G4FC40-F1
#
_cell.length_a   1.000
_cell.length_b   1.000
_cell.length_c   1.000
_cell.angle_alpha   90.00
_cell.angle_beta   90.00
_cell.angle_gamma   90.00
#
_symmetry.space_group_name_H-M   'P 1'
#
loop_
_entity.id
_entity.type
_entity.pdbx_description
1 polymer ?
#
loop_
_entity_poly.entity_id
_entity_poly.type
_entity_poly.pdbx_seq_one_letter_code
_entity_poly.pdbx_strand_id
1 'polypeptide(L)'
;MVGRRVDFGELGRFELFDDASCGLRAIKDEEAFQIRLAPPLPADHRFQQHTDPHNPIVAHRINVFLQAQDHVLDEDVIEASFSSYLMHTITTRIKGASGSRESEPDMIDAGVMARLDRSVHRPFVRGASAVMALEYPANVYHRYAVLTPLDHPFAAVFGVRERPLDDQEVEVVFVTTEPPACVADDELLLAQTQPQSYALLSRWLGLIIGLDDDDDTSSSPGGGAAEGGGGNVSTHDHSSASHDTDTEDDDDASAIANTGSFVRERGCGNGGSGGGRRREGQHTQIDNQAWRSVGAAEWVAES
;
A
#
# COMPACT_ATOMS: atom_id res chain seq x y z
N MET A 1 10.01 9.72 26.01
CA MET A 1 10.64 9.93 24.69
C MET A 1 10.88 11.43 24.50
N VAL A 2 12.15 11.87 24.41
CA VAL A 2 12.59 13.13 23.76
C VAL A 2 14.05 12.91 23.34
N GLY A 3 14.30 12.74 22.05
CA GLY A 3 15.64 12.55 21.51
C GLY A 3 16.45 13.85 21.63
N ARG A 4 17.56 13.80 22.36
CA ARG A 4 18.54 14.89 22.35
C ARG A 4 19.21 14.85 20.98
N ARG A 5 18.82 15.76 20.10
CA ARG A 5 19.41 15.94 18.77
C ARG A 5 20.89 16.30 18.93
N VAL A 6 21.78 15.46 18.43
CA VAL A 6 23.22 15.72 18.43
C VAL A 6 23.64 15.98 16.99
N ASP A 7 24.09 17.21 16.73
CA ASP A 7 24.59 17.63 15.44
C ASP A 7 26.11 17.37 15.39
N PHE A 8 26.58 16.58 14.42
CA PHE A 8 28.00 16.27 14.23
C PHE A 8 28.61 17.03 13.04
N GLY A 9 27.94 18.06 12.54
CA GLY A 9 28.41 18.85 11.40
C GLY A 9 28.42 18.03 10.11
N GLU A 10 29.58 17.91 9.45
CA GLU A 10 29.74 17.21 8.17
C GLU A 10 29.43 15.71 8.24
N LEU A 11 29.48 15.10 9.43
CA LEU A 11 29.14 13.69 9.63
C LEU A 11 27.63 13.44 9.74
N GLY A 12 26.82 14.50 9.65
CA GLY A 12 25.38 14.47 9.75
C GLY A 12 24.87 14.67 11.18
N ARG A 13 23.60 14.40 11.37
CA ARG A 13 22.90 14.55 12.65
C ARG A 13 22.43 13.20 13.13
N PHE A 14 22.51 12.98 14.45
CA PHE A 14 21.94 11.78 15.05
C PHE A 14 20.81 12.10 16.02
N GLU A 15 19.78 11.26 15.96
CA GLU A 15 18.71 11.23 16.95
C GLU A 15 18.80 9.93 17.74
N LEU A 16 18.80 10.07 19.08
CA LEU A 16 18.87 8.96 20.01
C LEU A 16 17.45 8.54 20.41
N PHE A 17 17.08 7.32 20.08
CA PHE A 17 15.82 6.72 20.47
C PHE A 17 16.07 5.67 21.55
N ASP A 18 15.35 5.81 22.65
CA ASP A 18 15.21 4.77 23.67
C ASP A 18 14.07 3.86 23.22
N ASP A 19 14.42 2.65 22.76
CA ASP A 19 13.42 1.65 22.42
C ASP A 19 12.99 0.86 23.68
N ALA A 20 11.75 0.38 23.71
CA ALA A 20 11.21 -0.35 24.88
C ALA A 20 11.98 -1.65 25.19
N SER A 21 12.90 -2.06 24.30
CA SER A 21 13.83 -3.17 24.47
C SER A 21 15.15 -2.78 25.16
N CYS A 22 15.25 -1.59 25.78
CA CYS A 22 16.45 -1.10 26.45
C CYS A 22 17.65 -0.89 25.49
N GLY A 23 17.39 -0.75 24.20
CA GLY A 23 18.37 -0.46 23.17
C GLY A 23 18.41 1.05 22.87
N LEU A 24 19.62 1.59 22.75
CA LEU A 24 19.83 2.92 22.21
C LEU A 24 20.10 2.82 20.71
N ARG A 25 19.27 3.47 19.90
CA ARG A 25 19.48 3.59 18.45
C ARG A 25 19.89 5.00 18.10
N ALA A 26 20.95 5.13 17.32
CA ALA A 26 21.37 6.39 16.72
C ALA A 26 20.99 6.36 15.23
N ILE A 27 20.14 7.28 14.79
CA ILE A 27 19.71 7.38 13.39
C ILE A 27 20.44 8.55 12.74
N LYS A 28 21.19 8.30 11.66
CA LYS A 28 21.85 9.36 10.90
C LYS A 28 20.85 10.03 9.96
N ASP A 29 20.75 11.34 10.05
CA ASP A 29 20.01 12.21 9.13
C ASP A 29 20.77 12.29 7.81
N GLU A 30 20.18 11.75 6.75
CA GLU A 30 20.74 11.73 5.39
C GLU A 30 19.70 12.28 4.42
N GLU A 31 20.09 13.26 3.60
CA GLU A 31 19.22 13.92 2.62
C GLU A 31 18.54 12.92 1.67
N ALA A 32 19.27 11.86 1.33
CA ALA A 32 18.80 10.75 0.50
C ALA A 32 17.56 10.01 1.08
N PHE A 33 17.34 10.10 2.39
CA PHE A 33 16.20 9.50 3.11
C PHE A 33 15.18 10.56 3.56
N GLN A 34 15.27 11.77 3.02
CA GLN A 34 14.29 12.81 3.33
C GLN A 34 12.92 12.47 2.72
N ILE A 35 11.90 12.60 3.55
CA ILE A 35 10.49 12.54 3.16
C ILE A 35 9.98 13.97 3.08
N ARG A 36 9.48 14.39 1.92
CA ARG A 36 8.92 15.73 1.71
C ARG A 36 7.40 15.65 1.71
N LEU A 37 6.77 16.40 2.59
CA LEU A 37 5.32 16.51 2.67
C LEU A 37 4.83 17.70 1.82
N ALA A 38 3.70 17.51 1.14
CA ALA A 38 3.12 18.48 0.21
C ALA A 38 4.15 19.03 -0.80
N PRO A 39 4.87 18.17 -1.53
CA PRO A 39 5.81 18.61 -2.55
C PRO A 39 5.07 19.45 -3.60
N PRO A 40 5.72 20.49 -4.19
CA PRO A 40 5.13 21.19 -5.31
C PRO A 40 5.04 20.24 -6.51
N LEU A 41 3.82 20.02 -7.01
CA LEU A 41 3.57 19.24 -8.23
C LEU A 41 2.86 20.11 -9.27
N PRO A 42 2.92 19.75 -10.56
CA PRO A 42 2.10 20.38 -11.60
C PRO A 42 0.62 20.42 -11.22
N ALA A 43 -0.08 21.49 -11.61
CA ALA A 43 -1.48 21.68 -11.24
C ALA A 43 -2.43 20.59 -11.81
N ASP A 44 -2.03 19.98 -12.91
CA ASP A 44 -2.71 18.86 -13.59
C ASP A 44 -2.28 17.48 -13.09
N HIS A 45 -1.40 17.41 -12.10
CA HIS A 45 -0.95 16.15 -11.52
C HIS A 45 -2.12 15.39 -10.87
N ARG A 46 -2.20 14.07 -11.11
CA ARG A 46 -3.34 13.21 -10.72
C ARG A 46 -3.70 13.32 -9.23
N PHE A 47 -2.69 13.25 -8.36
CA PHE A 47 -2.88 13.35 -6.91
C PHE A 47 -3.28 14.75 -6.40
N GLN A 48 -3.02 15.83 -7.16
CA GLN A 48 -3.43 17.19 -6.74
C GLN A 48 -4.95 17.31 -6.61
N GLN A 49 -5.71 16.59 -7.46
CA GLN A 49 -7.17 16.60 -7.44
C GLN A 49 -7.78 15.97 -6.18
N HIS A 50 -6.97 15.24 -5.40
CA HIS A 50 -7.42 14.44 -4.27
C HIS A 50 -6.68 14.72 -2.97
N THR A 51 -5.98 15.86 -2.88
CA THR A 51 -5.15 16.19 -1.71
C THR A 51 -5.99 16.45 -0.45
N ASP A 52 -5.54 15.91 0.68
CA ASP A 52 -6.04 16.24 2.02
C ASP A 52 -4.92 16.95 2.83
N PRO A 53 -5.15 18.17 3.35
CA PRO A 53 -4.17 18.88 4.17
C PRO A 53 -3.69 18.13 5.42
N HIS A 54 -4.53 17.26 5.99
CA HIS A 54 -4.18 16.45 7.17
C HIS A 54 -3.47 15.14 6.80
N ASN A 55 -3.45 14.81 5.51
CA ASN A 55 -2.81 13.61 4.99
C ASN A 55 -2.16 13.93 3.62
N PRO A 56 -1.15 14.81 3.60
CA PRO A 56 -0.66 15.43 2.38
C PRO A 56 0.04 14.43 1.47
N ILE A 57 0.16 14.77 0.19
CA ILE A 57 1.03 14.10 -0.77
C ILE A 57 2.45 14.01 -0.23
N VAL A 58 3.15 12.92 -0.53
CA VAL A 58 4.52 12.68 -0.10
C VAL A 58 5.43 12.48 -1.30
N ALA A 59 6.62 13.07 -1.29
CA ALA A 59 7.72 12.73 -2.19
C ALA A 59 8.88 12.15 -1.39
N HIS A 60 9.43 11.02 -1.83
CA HIS A 60 10.61 10.41 -1.21
C HIS A 60 11.44 9.66 -2.25
N ARG A 61 12.71 9.41 -1.93
CA ARG A 61 13.62 8.59 -2.76
C ARG A 61 13.86 7.20 -2.18
N ILE A 62 13.24 6.89 -1.05
CA ILE A 62 13.42 5.61 -0.34
C ILE A 62 12.68 4.51 -1.10
N ASN A 63 13.40 3.52 -1.60
CA ASN A 63 12.83 2.29 -2.13
C ASN A 63 13.00 1.15 -1.14
N VAL A 64 11.87 0.59 -0.73
CA VAL A 64 11.80 -0.52 0.22
C VAL A 64 11.87 -1.82 -0.58
N PHE A 65 12.99 -2.55 -0.51
CA PHE A 65 13.09 -3.85 -1.16
C PHE A 65 12.67 -5.00 -0.23
N LEU A 66 12.17 -6.06 -0.86
CA LEU A 66 11.59 -7.25 -0.23
C LEU A 66 12.53 -7.94 0.76
N GLN A 67 13.84 -7.96 0.53
CA GLN A 67 14.76 -8.80 1.34
C GLN A 67 16.09 -8.13 1.65
N ALA A 68 16.25 -6.84 1.37
CA ALA A 68 17.53 -6.14 1.43
C ALA A 68 17.46 -4.84 2.23
N GLN A 69 18.63 -4.18 2.36
CA GLN A 69 18.73 -2.81 2.84
C GLN A 69 17.89 -1.88 1.94
N ASP A 70 17.33 -0.84 2.55
CA ASP A 70 16.63 0.19 1.80
C ASP A 70 17.61 0.90 0.87
N HIS A 71 17.16 1.14 -0.36
CA HIS A 71 17.97 1.82 -1.37
C HIS A 71 17.37 3.18 -1.67
N VAL A 72 18.22 4.08 -2.15
CA VAL A 72 17.82 5.43 -2.54
C VAL A 72 17.74 5.46 -4.06
N LEU A 73 16.60 5.85 -4.59
CA LEU A 73 16.37 6.06 -6.02
C LEU A 73 17.00 7.38 -6.48
N ASP A 74 17.32 7.48 -7.76
CA ASP A 74 17.83 8.72 -8.34
C ASP A 74 16.75 9.81 -8.42
N GLU A 75 15.49 9.39 -8.61
CA GLU A 75 14.32 10.24 -8.74
C GLU A 75 13.29 9.98 -7.62
N ASP A 76 12.39 10.94 -7.43
CA ASP A 76 11.35 10.84 -6.40
C ASP A 76 10.26 9.85 -6.81
N VAL A 77 9.81 9.08 -5.82
CA VAL A 77 8.52 8.41 -5.82
C VAL A 77 7.52 9.37 -5.18
N ILE A 78 6.38 9.55 -5.83
CA ILE A 78 5.29 10.38 -5.34
C ILE A 78 4.19 9.48 -4.80
N GLU A 79 3.86 9.64 -3.53
CA GLU A 79 2.78 8.93 -2.86
C GLU A 79 1.59 9.88 -2.72
N ALA A 80 0.40 9.40 -3.05
CA ALA A 80 -0.82 10.22 -3.04
C ALA A 80 -1.16 10.79 -1.66
N SER A 81 -0.64 10.17 -0.59
CA SER A 81 -0.82 10.64 0.78
C SER A 81 0.26 10.10 1.72
N PHE A 82 0.39 10.70 2.91
CA PHE A 82 1.26 10.17 3.96
C PHE A 82 0.82 8.78 4.45
N SER A 83 -0.49 8.53 4.53
CA SER A 83 -1.00 7.18 4.80
C SER A 83 -0.66 6.19 3.68
N SER A 84 -0.69 6.61 2.41
CA SER A 84 -0.27 5.77 1.27
C SER A 84 1.19 5.34 1.45
N TYR A 85 2.08 6.30 1.73
CA TYR A 85 3.50 6.04 2.00
C TYR A 85 3.72 5.04 3.14
N LEU A 86 3.04 5.25 4.28
CA LEU A 86 3.14 4.34 5.42
C LEU A 86 2.66 2.94 5.09
N MET A 87 1.47 2.84 4.49
CA MET A 87 0.88 1.55 4.15
C MET A 87 1.69 0.83 3.06
N HIS A 88 2.24 1.55 2.09
CA HIS A 88 3.10 0.98 1.05
C HIS A 88 4.39 0.43 1.68
N THR A 89 5.01 1.18 2.59
CA THR A 89 6.17 0.72 3.36
C THR A 89 5.85 -0.56 4.14
N ILE A 90 4.72 -0.60 4.86
CA ILE A 90 4.30 -1.77 5.65
C ILE A 90 4.07 -2.98 4.73
N THR A 91 3.27 -2.81 3.68
CA THR A 91 2.88 -3.90 2.77
C THR A 91 4.06 -4.46 2.00
N THR A 92 5.01 -3.62 1.58
CA THR A 92 6.25 -4.08 0.91
C THR A 92 7.14 -4.90 1.85
N ARG A 93 7.23 -4.55 3.14
CA ARG A 93 7.93 -5.37 4.14
C ARG A 93 7.25 -6.71 4.38
N ILE A 94 5.92 -6.72 4.47
CA ILE A 94 5.12 -7.94 4.62
C ILE A 94 5.37 -8.87 3.44
N LYS A 95 5.33 -8.34 2.21
CA LYS A 95 5.61 -9.06 0.96
C LYS A 95 6.98 -9.75 1.01
N GLY A 96 7.97 -9.01 1.49
CA GLY A 96 9.35 -9.47 1.61
C GLY A 96 9.59 -10.60 2.59
N ALA A 97 8.95 -10.53 3.76
CA ALA A 97 9.08 -11.54 4.81
C ALA A 97 8.37 -12.86 4.48
N SER A 98 7.32 -12.81 3.65
CA SER A 98 6.33 -13.89 3.59
C SER A 98 6.44 -14.79 2.36
N GLY A 99 7.50 -14.66 1.55
CA GLY A 99 7.63 -15.43 0.30
C GLY A 99 6.42 -15.22 -0.61
N SER A 100 5.95 -13.97 -0.70
CA SER A 100 4.72 -13.62 -1.42
C SER A 100 4.70 -14.21 -2.83
N ARG A 101 3.58 -14.85 -3.20
CA ARG A 101 3.33 -15.28 -4.57
C ARG A 101 2.66 -14.14 -5.31
N GLU A 102 3.37 -13.54 -6.26
CA GLU A 102 2.73 -12.69 -7.27
C GLU A 102 2.02 -13.62 -8.26
N SER A 103 0.74 -13.36 -8.54
CA SER A 103 0.08 -13.97 -9.68
C SER A 103 0.71 -13.47 -10.98
N GLU A 104 0.66 -14.27 -12.04
CA GLU A 104 1.04 -13.77 -13.35
C GLU A 104 0.18 -12.55 -13.72
N PRO A 105 0.76 -11.53 -14.38
CA PRO A 105 0.02 -10.38 -14.87
C PRO A 105 -1.12 -10.80 -15.77
N ASP A 106 -2.36 -10.59 -15.33
CA ASP A 106 -3.48 -10.51 -16.25
C ASP A 106 -3.54 -9.10 -16.82
N MET A 107 -3.58 -9.01 -18.14
CA MET A 107 -3.73 -7.75 -18.85
C MET A 107 -5.20 -7.39 -18.91
N ILE A 108 -5.55 -6.21 -18.38
CA ILE A 108 -6.93 -5.70 -18.35
C ILE A 108 -7.04 -4.36 -19.07
N ASP A 109 -8.28 -4.02 -19.42
CA ASP A 109 -8.64 -2.77 -20.08
C ASP A 109 -8.04 -1.54 -19.38
N ALA A 110 -7.43 -0.65 -20.17
CA ALA A 110 -6.83 0.60 -19.71
C ALA A 110 -7.79 1.48 -18.91
N GLY A 111 -9.10 1.41 -19.23
CA GLY A 111 -10.15 2.14 -18.52
C GLY A 111 -10.26 1.77 -17.04
N VAL A 112 -9.67 0.66 -16.59
CA VAL A 112 -9.59 0.28 -15.17
C VAL A 112 -8.87 1.35 -14.37
N MET A 113 -7.74 1.89 -14.84
CA MET A 113 -7.01 2.92 -14.11
C MET A 113 -7.83 4.20 -13.96
N ALA A 114 -8.55 4.61 -15.00
CA ALA A 114 -9.46 5.76 -14.93
C ALA A 114 -10.59 5.54 -13.92
N ARG A 115 -11.16 4.33 -13.85
CA ARG A 115 -12.20 3.98 -12.87
C ARG A 115 -11.68 3.97 -11.43
N LEU A 116 -10.40 3.61 -11.27
CA LEU A 116 -9.70 3.62 -10.00
C LEU A 116 -9.15 4.99 -9.64
N ASP A 117 -9.18 5.99 -10.54
CA ASP A 117 -8.63 7.33 -10.29
C ASP A 117 -9.57 8.17 -9.40
N ARG A 118 -9.63 7.75 -8.13
CA ARG A 118 -10.44 8.36 -7.05
C ARG A 118 -9.54 8.77 -5.90
N SER A 119 -10.05 9.53 -4.95
CA SER A 119 -9.27 9.88 -3.75
C SER A 119 -8.89 8.64 -2.93
N VAL A 120 -7.62 8.54 -2.52
CA VAL A 120 -7.14 7.47 -1.62
C VAL A 120 -7.64 7.65 -0.18
N HIS A 121 -8.10 8.85 0.19
CA HIS A 121 -8.62 9.17 1.51
C HIS A 121 -10.03 8.64 1.75
N ARG A 122 -10.70 8.18 0.68
CA ARG A 122 -12.02 7.54 0.77
C ARG A 122 -11.93 6.20 0.06
N PRO A 123 -11.99 5.07 0.79
CA PRO A 123 -11.91 3.76 0.16
C PRO A 123 -13.00 3.62 -0.89
N PHE A 124 -12.60 3.54 -2.17
CA PHE A 124 -13.53 3.27 -3.27
C PHE A 124 -13.93 1.80 -3.33
N VAL A 125 -13.22 0.96 -2.57
CA VAL A 125 -13.43 -0.47 -2.46
C VAL A 125 -14.21 -0.75 -1.17
N ARG A 126 -15.42 -1.30 -1.29
CA ARG A 126 -16.19 -1.71 -0.12
C ARG A 126 -15.45 -2.82 0.63
N GLY A 127 -15.11 -2.55 1.89
CA GLY A 127 -14.43 -3.52 2.76
C GLY A 127 -12.90 -3.51 2.68
N ALA A 128 -12.29 -2.67 1.84
CA ALA A 128 -10.85 -2.43 1.95
C ALA A 128 -10.55 -1.67 3.25
N SER A 129 -9.49 -2.09 3.93
CA SER A 129 -9.01 -1.45 5.15
C SER A 129 -8.18 -0.19 4.85
N ALA A 130 -7.50 -0.17 3.70
CA ALA A 130 -6.77 0.99 3.22
C ALA A 130 -6.67 0.98 1.69
N VAL A 131 -6.46 2.15 1.10
CA VAL A 131 -6.17 2.33 -0.32
C VAL A 131 -4.90 3.16 -0.42
N MET A 132 -4.06 2.81 -1.39
CA MET A 132 -2.79 3.48 -1.64
C MET A 132 -2.69 3.80 -3.13
N ALA A 133 -2.00 4.87 -3.45
CA ALA A 133 -1.60 5.17 -4.81
C ALA A 133 -0.24 5.83 -4.77
N LEU A 134 0.63 5.42 -5.69
CA LEU A 134 1.94 6.02 -5.87
C LEU A 134 2.32 6.04 -7.34
N GLU A 135 3.27 6.90 -7.65
CA GLU A 135 3.86 7.11 -8.95
C GLU A 135 5.36 6.95 -8.82
N TYR A 136 5.90 5.97 -9.52
CA TYR A 136 7.33 5.82 -9.71
C TYR A 136 7.81 6.74 -10.84
N PRO A 137 9.13 7.00 -10.91
CA PRO A 137 9.78 7.59 -12.06
C PRO A 137 9.28 7.05 -13.40
N ALA A 138 9.29 7.90 -14.43
CA ALA A 138 8.73 7.62 -15.76
C ALA A 138 7.19 7.40 -15.78
N ASN A 139 6.46 8.06 -14.88
CA ASN A 139 4.99 8.06 -14.82
C ASN A 139 4.39 6.65 -14.67
N VAL A 140 5.04 5.79 -13.88
CA VAL A 140 4.55 4.42 -13.63
C VAL A 140 3.62 4.46 -12.42
N TYR A 141 2.32 4.40 -12.69
CA TYR A 141 1.28 4.57 -11.69
C TYR A 141 0.86 3.25 -11.07
N HIS A 142 0.86 3.18 -9.75
CA HIS A 142 0.40 2.03 -9.01
C HIS A 142 -0.77 2.44 -8.11
N ARG A 143 -1.76 1.55 -8.01
CA ARG A 143 -2.86 1.66 -7.05
C ARG A 143 -3.02 0.35 -6.33
N TYR A 144 -3.20 0.42 -5.01
CA TYR A 144 -3.36 -0.75 -4.17
C TYR A 144 -4.57 -0.62 -3.26
N ALA A 145 -5.18 -1.76 -2.95
CA ALA A 145 -6.21 -1.91 -1.93
C ALA A 145 -5.74 -2.99 -0.93
N VAL A 146 -5.69 -2.62 0.34
CA VAL A 146 -5.42 -3.56 1.43
C VAL A 146 -6.77 -4.17 1.82
N LEU A 147 -6.95 -5.45 1.53
CA LEU A 147 -8.24 -6.16 1.64
C LEU A 147 -8.50 -6.71 3.04
N THR A 148 -7.47 -6.77 3.89
CA THR A 148 -7.57 -7.22 5.28
C THR A 148 -7.09 -6.13 6.22
N PRO A 149 -7.70 -5.99 7.41
CA PRO A 149 -7.14 -5.16 8.47
C PRO A 149 -5.70 -5.54 8.83
N LEU A 150 -4.91 -4.61 9.37
CA LEU A 150 -3.52 -4.88 9.77
C LEU A 150 -3.40 -5.83 10.97
N ASP A 151 -4.47 -5.99 11.75
CA ASP A 151 -4.59 -6.95 12.86
C ASP A 151 -5.18 -8.30 12.43
N HIS A 152 -5.45 -8.49 11.13
CA HIS A 152 -5.90 -9.75 10.58
C HIS A 152 -4.77 -10.80 10.62
N PRO A 153 -5.07 -12.11 10.80
CA PRO A 153 -4.06 -13.17 10.88
C PRO A 153 -3.15 -13.31 9.64
N PHE A 154 -3.56 -12.73 8.51
CA PHE A 154 -2.75 -12.58 7.32
C PHE A 154 -3.11 -11.25 6.63
N ALA A 155 -2.17 -10.74 5.84
CA ALA A 155 -2.40 -9.59 4.98
C ALA A 155 -2.77 -10.06 3.58
N ALA A 156 -3.82 -9.46 2.99
CA ALA A 156 -4.09 -9.53 1.56
C ALA A 156 -4.08 -8.12 0.97
N VAL A 157 -3.25 -7.93 -0.05
CA VAL A 157 -3.10 -6.67 -0.77
C VAL A 157 -3.29 -6.96 -2.24
N PHE A 158 -4.18 -6.20 -2.83
CA PHE A 158 -4.38 -6.18 -4.26
C PHE A 158 -3.79 -4.88 -4.82
N GLY A 159 -3.25 -4.91 -6.03
CA GLY A 159 -2.94 -3.69 -6.77
C GLY A 159 -3.03 -3.83 -8.27
N VAL A 160 -3.10 -2.69 -8.93
CA VAL A 160 -2.88 -2.53 -10.36
C VAL A 160 -1.66 -1.65 -10.57
N ARG A 161 -0.86 -1.94 -11.59
CA ARG A 161 0.22 -1.08 -12.05
C ARG A 161 0.09 -0.80 -13.55
N GLU A 162 0.12 0.48 -13.90
CA GLU A 162 0.13 0.96 -15.27
C GLU A 162 1.57 0.91 -15.78
N ARG A 163 1.85 0.04 -16.77
CA ARG A 163 3.18 -0.01 -17.38
C ARG A 163 3.27 1.07 -18.46
N PRO A 164 4.45 1.70 -18.63
CA PRO A 164 4.65 2.76 -19.62
C PRO A 164 4.77 2.24 -21.07
N LEU A 165 4.34 1.01 -21.35
CA LEU A 165 4.38 0.43 -22.70
C LEU A 165 3.21 0.93 -23.54
N ASP A 166 3.39 0.96 -24.86
CA ASP A 166 2.50 1.58 -25.86
C ASP A 166 1.03 1.10 -25.86
N ASP A 167 0.73 -0.01 -25.17
CA ASP A 167 -0.56 -0.70 -25.23
C ASP A 167 -1.51 -0.40 -24.03
N GLN A 168 -1.24 0.63 -23.22
CA GLN A 168 -2.07 1.01 -22.04
C GLN A 168 -2.40 -0.18 -21.13
N GLU A 169 -1.44 -1.09 -21.06
CA GLU A 169 -1.61 -2.41 -20.52
C GLU A 169 -1.45 -2.34 -18.99
N VAL A 170 -2.51 -2.68 -18.26
CA VAL A 170 -2.53 -2.64 -16.79
C VAL A 170 -2.26 -4.04 -16.26
N GLU A 171 -1.29 -4.14 -15.37
CA GLU A 171 -0.94 -5.38 -14.71
C GLU A 171 -1.58 -5.47 -13.33
N VAL A 172 -2.22 -6.61 -13.09
CA VAL A 172 -2.80 -6.97 -11.80
C VAL A 172 -1.76 -7.65 -10.92
N VAL A 173 -1.61 -7.17 -9.69
CA VAL A 173 -0.71 -7.72 -8.68
C VAL A 173 -1.53 -8.12 -7.46
N PHE A 174 -1.40 -9.37 -7.03
CA PHE A 174 -1.96 -9.85 -5.78
C PHE A 174 -0.85 -10.32 -4.84
N VAL A 175 -0.94 -9.94 -3.57
CA VAL A 175 0.03 -10.27 -2.53
C VAL A 175 -0.75 -10.76 -1.31
N THR A 176 -0.43 -11.95 -0.83
CA THR A 176 -1.01 -12.47 0.42
C THR A 176 0.03 -13.16 1.29
N THR A 177 -0.20 -13.12 2.60
CA THR A 177 0.52 -13.92 3.60
C THR A 177 -0.32 -15.04 4.17
N GLU A 178 -1.48 -15.34 3.58
CA GLU A 178 -2.28 -16.50 3.97
C GLU A 178 -1.43 -17.76 3.78
N PRO A 179 -1.24 -18.58 4.83
CA PRO A 179 -0.54 -19.85 4.71
C PRO A 179 -1.22 -20.72 3.65
N PRO A 180 -0.46 -21.41 2.77
CA PRO A 180 -1.07 -22.30 1.79
C PRO A 180 -1.88 -23.39 2.51
N ALA A 181 -3.10 -23.62 2.07
CA ALA A 181 -3.86 -24.81 2.45
C ALA A 181 -3.00 -26.04 2.12
N CYS A 182 -2.93 -27.02 3.03
CA CYS A 182 -2.10 -28.21 2.87
C CYS A 182 -2.56 -29.03 1.66
N VAL A 183 -2.04 -28.71 0.49
CA VAL A 183 -2.27 -29.47 -0.74
C VAL A 183 -0.89 -29.71 -1.38
N ALA A 184 -0.63 -30.96 -1.73
CA ALA A 184 0.70 -31.46 -2.06
C ALA A 184 1.15 -31.13 -3.51
N ASP A 185 0.58 -30.11 -4.14
CA ASP A 185 0.77 -29.83 -5.55
C ASP A 185 1.11 -28.35 -5.78
N ASP A 186 2.25 -28.11 -6.42
CA ASP A 186 2.83 -26.78 -6.63
C ASP A 186 2.15 -26.01 -7.79
N GLU A 187 1.34 -26.71 -8.61
CA GLU A 187 0.59 -26.14 -9.74
C GLU A 187 -0.80 -25.62 -9.38
N LEU A 188 -1.18 -25.65 -8.11
CA LEU A 188 -2.52 -25.29 -7.69
C LEU A 188 -2.80 -23.79 -7.85
N LEU A 189 -4.02 -23.51 -8.30
CA LEU A 189 -4.53 -22.15 -8.47
C LEU A 189 -4.56 -21.42 -7.12
N LEU A 190 -4.47 -20.09 -7.15
CA LEU A 190 -4.61 -19.22 -5.98
C LEU A 190 -5.87 -19.56 -5.16
N ALA A 191 -6.97 -19.91 -5.83
CA ALA A 191 -8.23 -20.33 -5.22
C ALA A 191 -8.14 -21.58 -4.34
N GLN A 192 -7.16 -22.46 -4.61
CA GLN A 192 -6.98 -23.71 -3.90
C GLN A 192 -5.97 -23.58 -2.77
N THR A 193 -4.93 -22.75 -2.97
CA THR A 193 -3.84 -22.58 -2.00
C THR A 193 -4.14 -21.49 -0.99
N GLN A 194 -4.78 -20.38 -1.37
CA GLN A 194 -5.16 -19.28 -0.47
C GLN A 194 -6.65 -18.93 -0.62
N PRO A 195 -7.56 -19.81 -0.16
CA PRO A 195 -8.99 -19.66 -0.42
C PRO A 195 -9.60 -18.40 0.21
N GLN A 196 -9.11 -17.93 1.35
CA GLN A 196 -9.67 -16.73 2.00
C GLN A 196 -9.26 -15.46 1.23
N SER A 197 -7.99 -15.40 0.81
CA SER A 197 -7.41 -14.38 -0.04
C SER A 197 -8.11 -14.32 -1.39
N TYR A 198 -8.33 -15.48 -2.02
CA TYR A 198 -9.04 -15.57 -3.29
C TYR A 198 -10.49 -15.10 -3.16
N ALA A 199 -11.21 -15.45 -2.09
CA ALA A 199 -12.58 -14.98 -1.88
C ALA A 199 -12.65 -13.44 -1.79
N LEU A 200 -11.68 -12.81 -1.12
CA LEU A 200 -11.55 -11.35 -1.07
C LEU A 200 -11.24 -10.76 -2.45
N LEU A 201 -10.32 -11.40 -3.19
CA LEU A 201 -9.94 -11.00 -4.53
C LEU A 201 -11.11 -11.08 -5.52
N SER A 202 -11.86 -12.18 -5.55
CA SER A 202 -12.98 -12.36 -6.47
C SER A 202 -14.06 -11.30 -6.29
N ARG A 203 -14.38 -10.96 -5.03
CA ARG A 203 -15.30 -9.86 -4.71
C ARG A 203 -14.79 -8.51 -5.24
N TRP A 204 -13.49 -8.32 -5.22
CA TRP A 204 -12.84 -7.11 -5.70
C TRP A 204 -12.82 -7.02 -7.23
N LEU A 205 -12.45 -8.12 -7.91
CA LEU A 205 -12.40 -8.19 -9.37
C LEU A 205 -13.77 -7.95 -10.00
N GLY A 206 -14.87 -8.40 -9.37
CA GLY A 206 -16.23 -8.10 -9.83
C GLY A 206 -16.49 -6.59 -9.98
N LEU A 207 -16.01 -5.77 -9.02
CA LEU A 207 -16.15 -4.31 -9.04
C LEU A 207 -15.36 -3.63 -10.17
N ILE A 208 -14.34 -4.28 -10.71
CA ILE A 208 -13.40 -3.68 -11.66
C ILE A 208 -13.51 -4.23 -13.05
N ILE A 209 -14.02 -5.43 -13.21
CA ILE A 209 -14.39 -5.91 -14.53
C ILE A 209 -15.72 -5.28 -14.97
N GLY A 210 -16.41 -4.56 -14.06
CA GLY A 210 -17.72 -4.00 -14.36
C GLY A 210 -18.74 -5.10 -14.61
N LEU A 211 -18.58 -6.22 -13.89
CA LEU A 211 -19.68 -7.16 -13.69
C LEU A 211 -20.62 -6.50 -12.68
N ASP A 212 -21.17 -5.35 -13.07
CA ASP A 212 -22.34 -4.83 -12.41
C ASP A 212 -23.38 -5.95 -12.52
N ASP A 213 -23.89 -6.38 -11.36
CA ASP A 213 -25.08 -7.24 -11.26
C ASP A 213 -26.25 -6.51 -11.94
N ASP A 214 -26.31 -6.53 -13.26
CA ASP A 214 -27.46 -6.10 -14.08
C ASP A 214 -28.67 -7.06 -13.92
N ASP A 215 -28.70 -7.83 -12.82
CA ASP A 215 -29.71 -8.85 -12.50
C ASP A 215 -30.93 -8.29 -11.74
N ASP A 216 -31.12 -6.97 -11.72
CA ASP A 216 -32.35 -6.33 -11.19
C ASP A 216 -33.37 -5.94 -12.29
N THR A 217 -33.28 -6.52 -13.49
CA THR A 217 -34.44 -6.56 -14.38
C THR A 217 -35.23 -7.85 -14.16
N SER A 218 -35.98 -7.86 -13.07
CA SER A 218 -37.12 -8.77 -12.88
C SER A 218 -38.14 -8.55 -14.01
N SER A 219 -37.88 -9.13 -15.17
CA SER A 219 -38.86 -9.31 -16.24
C SER A 219 -39.84 -10.36 -15.73
N SER A 220 -40.84 -9.89 -14.99
CA SER A 220 -42.00 -10.70 -14.64
C SER A 220 -42.57 -11.29 -15.93
N PRO A 221 -42.79 -12.61 -16.03
CA PRO A 221 -43.42 -13.20 -17.19
C PRO A 221 -44.87 -12.71 -17.23
N GLY A 222 -45.14 -11.73 -18.11
CA GLY A 222 -46.47 -11.25 -18.42
C GLY A 222 -47.29 -12.34 -19.10
N GLY A 223 -48.02 -13.10 -18.29
CA GLY A 223 -49.13 -13.91 -18.73
C GLY A 223 -50.42 -13.10 -18.74
N GLY A 224 -51.17 -13.16 -19.84
CA GLY A 224 -52.62 -12.93 -19.82
C GLY A 224 -53.14 -11.77 -20.67
N ALA A 225 -53.44 -12.10 -21.92
CA ALA A 225 -54.64 -11.79 -22.70
C ALA A 225 -55.55 -10.58 -22.32
N ALA A 226 -55.98 -9.94 -23.41
CA ALA A 226 -57.36 -9.54 -23.73
C ALA A 226 -57.57 -8.03 -23.95
N GLU A 227 -58.19 -7.80 -25.10
CA GLU A 227 -58.71 -6.57 -25.65
C GLU A 227 -59.63 -5.80 -24.69
N GLY A 228 -59.72 -4.49 -24.89
CA GLY A 228 -61.00 -3.80 -24.76
C GLY A 228 -60.96 -2.42 -24.14
N GLY A 229 -61.36 -1.44 -24.94
CA GLY A 229 -62.21 -0.35 -24.46
C GLY A 229 -61.48 0.93 -24.05
N GLY A 230 -61.71 1.98 -24.84
CA GLY A 230 -61.24 3.33 -24.54
C GLY A 230 -61.94 4.01 -23.38
N GLY A 231 -61.51 5.25 -23.12
CA GLY A 231 -62.17 6.13 -22.17
C GLY A 231 -61.23 7.23 -21.65
N ASN A 232 -61.27 8.37 -22.33
CA ASN A 232 -61.25 9.75 -21.83
C ASN A 232 -60.53 10.11 -20.51
N VAL A 233 -59.72 11.18 -20.63
CA VAL A 233 -59.74 12.41 -19.81
C VAL A 233 -59.74 12.23 -18.29
N SER A 234 -58.65 12.64 -17.63
CA SER A 234 -58.73 13.81 -16.73
C SER A 234 -57.36 14.35 -16.34
N THR A 235 -57.23 15.66 -16.45
CA THR A 235 -56.21 16.51 -15.85
C THR A 235 -56.37 16.54 -14.33
N HIS A 236 -55.29 16.37 -13.57
CA HIS A 236 -55.16 17.05 -12.27
C HIS A 236 -53.70 17.22 -11.86
N ASP A 237 -53.29 18.49 -11.87
CA ASP A 237 -52.23 19.06 -11.04
C ASP A 237 -52.47 18.72 -9.58
N HIS A 238 -51.42 18.35 -8.83
CA HIS A 238 -51.24 18.80 -7.46
C HIS A 238 -49.76 18.93 -7.10
N SER A 239 -49.39 20.19 -6.87
CA SER A 239 -48.22 20.69 -6.16
C SER A 239 -48.10 20.17 -4.73
N SER A 240 -46.96 20.49 -4.11
CA SER A 240 -46.61 20.41 -2.67
C SER A 240 -45.76 19.17 -2.33
N ALA A 241 -44.69 19.23 -1.54
CA ALA A 241 -44.07 20.30 -0.78
C ALA A 241 -42.62 19.86 -0.46
N SER A 242 -41.74 20.85 -0.33
CA SER A 242 -40.39 20.77 0.23
C SER A 242 -40.40 20.20 1.65
N HIS A 243 -39.52 19.24 1.93
CA HIS A 243 -39.18 18.87 3.30
C HIS A 243 -37.68 19.02 3.51
N ASP A 244 -37.33 20.15 4.12
CA ASP A 244 -36.05 20.35 4.80
C ASP A 244 -36.07 19.54 6.10
N THR A 245 -35.00 18.79 6.36
CA THR A 245 -34.63 18.38 7.70
C THR A 245 -33.12 18.53 7.84
N ASP A 246 -32.74 19.68 8.37
CA ASP A 246 -31.46 19.89 9.04
C ASP A 246 -31.39 18.94 10.24
N THR A 247 -30.28 18.22 10.38
CA THR A 247 -29.92 17.55 11.63
C THR A 247 -28.46 17.88 11.88
N GLU A 248 -28.28 18.98 12.63
CA GLU A 248 -27.06 19.26 13.36
C GLU A 248 -27.01 18.27 14.53
N ASP A 249 -26.08 17.34 14.48
CA ASP A 249 -25.60 16.62 15.67
C ASP A 249 -24.11 16.97 15.81
N ASP A 250 -23.88 18.04 16.56
CA ASP A 250 -22.69 18.23 17.38
C ASP A 250 -22.67 17.14 18.46
N ASP A 251 -21.48 16.60 18.77
CA ASP A 251 -21.01 16.33 20.14
C ASP A 251 -19.92 15.23 20.21
N ASP A 252 -19.00 15.48 21.15
CA ASP A 252 -18.14 14.54 21.87
C ASP A 252 -16.81 14.09 21.26
N ALA A 253 -15.92 15.07 21.16
CA ALA A 253 -14.48 14.87 21.36
C ALA A 253 -14.17 14.36 22.77
N SER A 254 -13.91 13.06 22.90
CA SER A 254 -13.43 12.46 24.15
C SER A 254 -11.91 12.61 24.28
N ALA A 255 -11.50 13.46 25.22
CA ALA A 255 -10.12 13.56 25.71
C ALA A 255 -9.68 12.27 26.41
N ILE A 256 -8.66 11.60 25.87
CA ILE A 256 -7.98 10.50 26.57
C ILE A 256 -6.93 11.11 27.51
N ALA A 257 -7.34 11.28 28.77
CA ALA A 257 -6.42 11.45 29.89
C ALA A 257 -5.78 10.09 30.20
N ASN A 258 -4.47 9.97 30.01
CA ASN A 258 -3.72 8.78 30.43
C ASN A 258 -2.86 9.12 31.65
N THR A 259 -3.44 8.92 32.84
CA THR A 259 -2.74 8.85 34.12
C THR A 259 -2.43 7.39 34.42
N GLY A 260 -1.16 7.02 34.52
CA GLY A 260 -0.75 5.66 34.82
C GLY A 260 0.72 5.54 35.21
N SER A 261 1.04 6.05 36.40
CA SER A 261 2.24 5.69 37.15
C SER A 261 2.20 4.19 37.47
N PHE A 262 3.19 3.41 37.03
CA PHE A 262 3.61 2.21 37.76
C PHE A 262 5.09 1.90 37.53
N VAL A 263 5.80 1.91 38.65
CA VAL A 263 7.20 1.52 38.86
C VAL A 263 7.36 0.01 38.64
N ARG A 264 8.36 -0.39 37.85
CA ARG A 264 9.09 -1.64 38.07
C ARG A 264 10.47 -1.64 37.41
N GLU A 265 11.48 -1.52 38.27
CA GLU A 265 12.89 -1.79 37.99
C GLU A 265 13.08 -3.23 37.47
N ARG A 266 13.84 -3.39 36.39
CA ARG A 266 14.64 -4.60 36.12
C ARG A 266 15.95 -4.20 35.48
N GLY A 267 17.03 -4.72 36.05
CA GLY A 267 18.40 -4.26 35.83
C GLY A 267 19.02 -4.65 34.49
N CYS A 268 19.93 -3.79 34.04
CA CYS A 268 20.83 -4.02 32.93
C CYS A 268 21.96 -4.99 33.36
N GLY A 269 22.10 -6.10 32.64
CA GLY A 269 23.22 -7.01 32.77
C GLY A 269 24.41 -6.53 31.95
N ASN A 270 25.57 -6.45 32.60
CA ASN A 270 26.88 -6.19 32.01
C ASN A 270 27.43 -7.40 31.22
N GLY A 271 28.20 -7.11 30.18
CA GLY A 271 29.15 -8.02 29.55
C GLY A 271 29.25 -7.74 28.04
N GLY A 272 30.39 -7.55 27.40
CA GLY A 272 31.78 -7.68 27.80
C GLY A 272 32.65 -7.31 26.58
N SER A 273 33.86 -6.87 26.88
CA SER A 273 34.90 -6.36 25.98
C SER A 273 35.34 -7.32 24.87
N GLY A 274 35.75 -6.77 23.72
CA GLY A 274 36.46 -7.50 22.67
C GLY A 274 36.98 -6.57 21.57
N GLY A 275 38.20 -6.06 21.74
CA GLY A 275 38.89 -5.21 20.77
C GLY A 275 39.58 -5.98 19.62
N GLY A 276 39.84 -5.28 18.52
CA GLY A 276 40.67 -5.76 17.41
C GLY A 276 40.92 -4.67 16.37
N ARG A 277 42.18 -4.50 15.95
CA ARG A 277 42.76 -3.31 15.30
C ARG A 277 42.72 -3.33 13.77
N ARG A 278 42.41 -2.17 13.17
CA ARG A 278 43.17 -1.37 12.17
C ARG A 278 44.05 -2.09 11.13
N ARG A 279 43.80 -1.84 9.83
CA ARG A 279 44.79 -1.28 8.85
C ARG A 279 44.16 -0.80 7.53
N GLU A 280 44.83 0.22 6.97
CA GLU A 280 44.50 1.11 5.84
C GLU A 280 44.92 0.57 4.45
N GLY A 281 44.40 1.22 3.39
CA GLY A 281 45.03 1.36 2.06
C GLY A 281 44.10 0.96 0.89
N GLN A 282 43.25 1.85 0.35
CA GLN A 282 43.46 2.86 -0.71
C GLN A 282 43.44 2.34 -2.18
N HIS A 283 42.44 2.87 -2.92
CA HIS A 283 42.48 3.50 -4.27
C HIS A 283 42.13 2.74 -5.57
N THR A 284 40.98 3.15 -6.16
CA THR A 284 40.59 3.37 -7.59
C THR A 284 40.59 2.16 -8.56
N GLN A 285 39.67 1.96 -9.52
CA GLN A 285 38.88 2.86 -10.36
C GLN A 285 37.67 2.10 -10.99
N ILE A 286 36.69 2.88 -11.45
CA ILE A 286 35.41 2.57 -12.13
C ILE A 286 35.52 1.58 -13.31
N ASP A 287 34.59 0.62 -13.40
CA ASP A 287 34.05 0.18 -14.69
C ASP A 287 32.60 -0.37 -14.57
N ASN A 288 31.71 0.23 -15.36
CA ASN A 288 30.33 -0.19 -15.56
C ASN A 288 30.30 -1.23 -16.70
N GLN A 289 30.02 -2.51 -16.42
CA GLN A 289 29.27 -3.43 -17.30
C GLN A 289 29.30 -4.88 -16.82
N ALA A 290 28.22 -5.59 -17.15
CA ALA A 290 28.09 -7.04 -17.29
C ALA A 290 27.76 -7.89 -16.04
N TRP A 291 26.45 -8.13 -15.92
CA TRP A 291 25.83 -9.33 -15.36
C TRP A 291 26.55 -10.61 -15.80
N ARG A 292 27.07 -11.43 -14.87
CA ARG A 292 27.14 -12.90 -14.98
C ARG A 292 27.22 -13.57 -13.61
N SER A 293 26.38 -14.59 -13.45
CA SER A 293 26.45 -15.61 -12.41
C SER A 293 27.79 -16.34 -12.41
N VAL A 294 28.30 -16.69 -11.23
CA VAL A 294 29.26 -17.78 -11.08
C VAL A 294 28.89 -18.58 -9.82
N GLY A 295 28.58 -19.85 -10.05
CA GLY A 295 28.24 -20.84 -9.04
C GLY A 295 29.45 -21.42 -8.30
N ALA A 296 29.12 -22.29 -7.37
CA ALA A 296 30.01 -23.05 -6.52
C ALA A 296 30.97 -23.97 -7.29
N ALA A 297 32.20 -24.12 -6.75
CA ALA A 297 33.06 -25.29 -6.85
C ALA A 297 34.03 -25.22 -5.64
N GLU A 298 33.92 -26.13 -4.66
CA GLU A 298 34.51 -27.48 -4.62
C GLU A 298 36.00 -27.43 -4.23
N TRP A 299 36.28 -27.73 -2.96
CA TRP A 299 37.63 -27.93 -2.42
C TRP A 299 37.99 -29.41 -2.50
N VAL A 300 39.00 -29.73 -3.31
CA VAL A 300 39.69 -31.03 -3.29
C VAL A 300 40.90 -30.90 -2.37
N ALA A 301 41.02 -31.83 -1.44
CA ALA A 301 42.15 -32.00 -0.55
C ALA A 301 43.24 -32.84 -1.23
N GLU A 302 44.50 -32.43 -1.12
CA GLU A 302 45.64 -33.34 -1.22
C GLU A 302 46.66 -33.07 -0.12
N SER A 303 47.19 -34.21 0.34
CA SER A 303 48.04 -34.53 1.50
C SER A 303 49.45 -33.99 1.49
#